data_AF-A0A7C7REK9-F1
#
_entry.id   AF-A0A7C7REK9-F1
#
_cell.length_a   1.000
_cell.length_b   1.000
_cell.length_c   1.000
_cell.angle_alpha   90.00
_cell.angle_beta   90.00
_cell.angle_gamma   90.00
#
_symmetry.space_group_name_H-M   'P 1'
#
loop_
_entity.id
_entity.type
_entity.pdbx_description
1 polymer ?
#
loop_
_entity_poly.entity_id
_entity_poly.type
_entity_poly.pdbx_seq_one_letter_code
_entity_poly.pdbx_strand_id
1 'polypeptide(L)'
;MKLNKRKIRYIINHKKKGESCAIIAKDIKISTRRVEQIWKEYYETGEEPIVGKNLGRPKKPPIQEEAEIVKEAFHRFKFGARMLEPIIEGF
;
A
#
# COMPACT_ATOMS: atom_id res chain seq x y z
N MET A 1 -15.22 -9.48 -5.15
CA MET A 1 -15.97 -9.31 -3.89
C MET A 1 -15.17 -8.41 -2.93
N LYS A 2 -15.75 -7.35 -2.35
CA LYS A 2 -15.01 -6.37 -1.53
C LYS A 2 -14.95 -6.78 -0.05
N LEU A 3 -13.79 -6.60 0.59
CA LEU A 3 -13.61 -6.78 2.03
C LEU A 3 -14.27 -5.60 2.77
N ASN A 4 -14.95 -5.85 3.88
CA ASN A 4 -15.60 -4.82 4.70
C ASN A 4 -15.31 -5.07 6.20
N LYS A 5 -15.66 -4.10 7.06
CA LYS A 5 -15.41 -4.19 8.51
C LYS A 5 -16.01 -5.46 9.15
N ARG A 6 -17.23 -5.83 8.75
CA ARG A 6 -17.91 -7.04 9.26
C ARG A 6 -17.11 -8.32 8.97
N LYS A 7 -16.57 -8.45 7.75
CA LYS A 7 -15.73 -9.59 7.37
C LYS A 7 -14.40 -9.62 8.12
N ILE A 8 -13.78 -8.45 8.37
CA ILE A 8 -12.55 -8.37 9.16
C ILE A 8 -12.79 -8.84 10.60
N ARG A 9 -13.86 -8.37 11.24
CA ARG A 9 -14.25 -8.83 12.58
C ARG A 9 -14.53 -10.33 12.62
N TYR A 10 -15.23 -10.84 11.60
CA TYR A 10 -15.46 -12.28 11.48
C TYR A 10 -14.14 -13.05 11.44
N ILE A 11 -13.19 -12.64 10.58
CA ILE A 11 -11.86 -13.28 10.49
C ILE A 11 -11.16 -13.27 11.85
N ILE A 12 -11.09 -12.12 12.51
CA ILE A 12 -10.40 -11.98 13.81
C ILE A 12 -11.06 -12.88 14.86
N ASN A 13 -12.38 -12.88 14.95
CA ASN A 13 -13.11 -13.68 15.94
C ASN A 13 -12.94 -15.18 15.72
N HIS A 14 -12.97 -15.64 14.46
CA HIS A 14 -12.75 -17.06 14.14
C HIS A 14 -11.30 -17.48 14.31
N LYS A 15 -10.33 -16.60 14.00
CA LYS A 15 -8.92 -16.83 14.31
C LYS A 15 -8.65 -16.94 15.81
N LYS A 16 -9.29 -16.11 16.63
CA LYS A 16 -9.21 -16.21 18.11
C LYS A 16 -9.73 -17.53 18.65
N LYS A 17 -10.67 -18.18 17.95
CA LYS A 17 -11.18 -19.52 18.28
C LYS A 17 -10.26 -20.66 17.81
N GLY A 18 -9.15 -20.35 17.14
CA GLY A 18 -8.20 -21.35 16.65
C GLY A 18 -8.51 -21.90 15.25
N GLU A 19 -9.49 -21.34 14.54
CA GLU A 19 -9.84 -21.84 13.21
C GLU A 19 -8.73 -21.59 12.17
N SER A 20 -8.67 -22.49 11.19
CA SER A 20 -7.66 -22.43 10.13
C SER A 20 -7.99 -21.32 9.13
N CYS A 21 -6.94 -20.70 8.56
CA CYS A 21 -7.11 -19.63 7.58
C CYS A 21 -7.83 -20.11 6.31
N ALA A 22 -7.65 -21.38 5.94
CA ALA A 22 -8.26 -21.98 4.75
C ALA A 22 -9.79 -22.13 4.89
N ILE A 23 -10.27 -22.53 6.07
CA ILE A 23 -11.72 -22.65 6.35
C ILE A 23 -12.36 -21.26 6.30
N ILE A 24 -11.79 -20.31 7.04
CA ILE A 24 -12.27 -18.91 7.09
C ILE A 24 -12.28 -18.28 5.68
N ALA A 25 -11.24 -18.55 4.88
CA ALA A 25 -11.14 -18.07 3.50
C ALA A 25 -12.26 -18.61 2.61
N LYS A 26 -12.58 -19.90 2.75
CA LYS A 26 -13.67 -20.56 2.02
C LYS A 26 -15.03 -19.98 2.41
N ASP A 27 -15.28 -19.79 3.69
CA ASP A 27 -16.56 -19.28 4.21
C ASP A 27 -16.83 -17.84 3.75
N ILE A 28 -15.79 -17.01 3.75
CA ILE A 28 -15.91 -15.60 3.37
C ILE A 28 -15.66 -15.38 1.87
N LYS A 29 -15.25 -16.41 1.11
CA LYS A 29 -14.93 -16.33 -0.32
C LYS A 29 -13.83 -15.30 -0.65
N ILE A 30 -12.73 -15.33 0.11
CA ILE A 30 -11.52 -14.53 -0.14
C ILE A 30 -10.29 -15.45 -0.18
N SER A 31 -9.13 -14.94 -0.62
CA SER A 31 -7.90 -15.76 -0.62
C SER A 31 -7.37 -15.99 0.80
N THR A 32 -6.77 -17.16 1.04
CA THR A 32 -6.12 -17.52 2.31
C THR A 32 -5.05 -16.50 2.70
N ARG A 33 -4.23 -16.07 1.73
CA ARG A 33 -3.25 -14.99 1.90
C ARG A 33 -3.86 -13.74 2.53
N ARG A 34 -5.09 -13.37 2.13
CA ARG A 34 -5.73 -12.16 2.66
C ARG A 34 -6.17 -12.35 4.11
N VAL A 35 -6.64 -13.54 4.47
CA VAL A 35 -6.95 -13.90 5.87
C VAL A 35 -5.69 -13.82 6.73
N GLU A 36 -4.57 -14.36 6.26
CA GLU A 36 -3.27 -14.31 6.96
C GLU A 36 -2.77 -12.89 7.18
N GLN A 37 -2.85 -12.03 6.14
CA GLN A 37 -2.47 -10.62 6.27
C GLN A 37 -3.28 -9.89 7.33
N ILE A 38 -4.61 -10.08 7.33
CA ILE A 38 -5.51 -9.45 8.30
C ILE A 38 -5.20 -9.95 9.71
N TRP A 39 -4.97 -11.25 9.87
CA TRP A 39 -4.62 -11.82 11.17
C TRP A 39 -3.26 -11.32 11.66
N LYS A 40 -2.26 -11.26 10.78
CA LYS A 40 -0.93 -10.75 11.10
C LYS A 40 -0.97 -9.29 11.55
N GLU A 41 -1.64 -8.42 10.79
CA GLU A 41 -1.78 -7.01 11.12
C GLU A 41 -2.49 -6.82 12.48
N TYR A 42 -3.56 -7.57 12.73
CA TYR A 42 -4.24 -7.55 14.04
C TYR A 42 -3.34 -8.07 15.18
N TYR A 43 -2.59 -9.14 14.94
CA TYR A 43 -1.70 -9.72 15.94
C TYR A 43 -0.53 -8.80 16.30
N GLU A 44 0.03 -8.09 15.32
CA GLU A 44 1.15 -7.16 15.52
C GLU A 44 0.72 -5.84 16.15
N THR A 45 -0.47 -5.32 15.81
CA THR A 45 -0.92 -3.98 16.23
C THR A 45 -1.96 -4.00 17.36
N GLY A 46 -2.69 -5.09 17.54
CA GLY A 46 -3.87 -5.17 18.41
C GLY A 46 -5.11 -4.46 17.85
N GLU A 47 -5.00 -3.76 16.72
CA GLU A 47 -6.07 -2.95 16.12
C GLU A 47 -6.74 -3.66 14.94
N GLU A 48 -8.04 -3.41 14.73
CA GLU A 48 -8.75 -3.93 13.56
C GLU A 48 -8.19 -3.31 12.26
N PRO A 49 -7.73 -4.12 11.28
CA PRO A 49 -7.23 -3.60 10.02
C PRO A 49 -8.25 -2.73 9.28
N ILE A 50 -7.80 -1.58 8.79
CA ILE A 50 -8.66 -0.63 8.07
C ILE A 50 -8.63 -0.96 6.57
N VAL A 51 -9.80 -1.30 6.02
CA VAL A 51 -9.94 -1.52 4.57
C VAL A 51 -9.57 -0.24 3.82
N GLY A 52 -8.62 -0.36 2.89
CA GLY A 52 -8.24 0.74 2.02
C GLY A 52 -7.09 1.61 2.54
N LYS A 53 -6.57 1.32 3.74
CA LYS A 53 -5.34 1.92 4.23
C LYS A 53 -4.15 1.35 3.46
N ASN A 54 -3.21 2.22 3.05
CA ASN A 54 -1.97 1.86 2.34
C ASN A 54 -2.19 1.00 1.08
N LEU A 55 -3.25 1.27 0.31
CA LEU A 55 -3.47 0.63 -0.99
C LEU A 55 -2.39 1.05 -2.00
N GLY A 56 -2.02 0.10 -2.88
CA GLY A 56 -1.13 0.34 -4.00
C GLY A 56 0.34 0.03 -3.70
N ARG A 57 1.22 0.43 -4.62
CA ARG A 57 2.67 0.28 -4.45
C ARG A 57 3.11 1.09 -3.22
N PRO A 58 3.98 0.54 -2.35
CA PRO A 58 4.58 1.32 -1.28
C PRO A 58 5.14 2.63 -1.82
N LYS A 59 4.81 3.75 -1.18
CA LYS A 59 5.36 5.05 -1.55
C LYS A 59 6.86 5.00 -1.32
N LYS A 60 7.64 5.21 -2.38
CA LYS A 60 9.06 5.53 -2.28
C LYS A 60 9.17 7.04 -2.40
N PRO A 61 9.40 7.78 -1.29
CA PRO A 61 9.67 9.20 -1.41
C PRO A 61 10.96 9.40 -2.21
N PRO A 62 11.05 10.47 -3.02
CA PRO A 62 12.32 10.80 -3.68
C PRO A 62 13.38 11.12 -2.62
N ILE A 63 14.65 10.91 -2.96
CA ILE A 63 15.76 11.39 -2.14
C ILE A 63 15.71 12.92 -2.13
N GLN A 64 15.93 13.54 -0.97
CA GLN A 64 15.80 14.99 -0.82
C GLN A 64 16.68 15.75 -1.82
N GLU A 65 17.91 15.29 -1.99
CA GLU A 65 18.88 15.85 -2.95
C GLU A 65 18.36 15.78 -4.39
N GLU A 66 17.85 14.61 -4.83
CA GLU A 66 17.25 14.46 -6.17
C GLU A 66 16.05 15.41 -6.36
N ALA A 67 15.22 15.56 -5.33
CA ALA A 67 14.07 16.45 -5.38
C ALA A 67 14.48 17.93 -5.48
N GLU A 68 15.57 18.33 -4.83
CA GLU A 68 16.13 19.68 -4.92
C GLU A 68 16.71 19.96 -6.30
N ILE A 69 17.48 19.04 -6.87
CA ILE A 69 18.01 19.16 -8.25
C ILE A 69 16.88 19.37 -9.25
N VAL A 70 15.81 18.56 -9.16
CA VAL A 70 14.65 18.68 -10.06
C VAL A 70 13.95 20.02 -9.88
N LYS A 71 13.80 20.50 -8.64
CA LYS A 71 13.21 21.82 -8.37
C LYS A 71 14.08 22.93 -8.96
N GLU A 72 15.39 22.91 -8.75
CA GLU A 72 16.30 23.93 -9.25
C GLU A 72 16.27 23.98 -10.78
N ALA A 73 16.37 22.83 -11.44
CA ALA A 73 16.26 22.71 -12.90
C ALA A 73 14.93 23.29 -13.41
N PHE A 74 13.81 22.97 -12.76
CA PHE A 74 12.51 23.56 -13.12
C PHE A 74 12.48 25.08 -12.91
N HIS A 75 13.07 25.61 -11.83
CA HIS A 75 13.10 27.06 -11.60
C HIS A 75 13.97 27.79 -12.63
N ARG A 76 15.10 27.18 -13.03
CA ARG A 76 16.05 27.75 -13.97
C ARG A 76 15.54 27.72 -15.41
N PHE A 77 15.01 26.58 -15.85
CA PHE A 77 14.63 26.39 -17.26
C PHE A 77 13.14 26.58 -17.50
N LYS A 78 12.29 26.42 -16.48
CA LYS A 78 10.81 26.46 -16.60
C LYS A 78 10.23 25.39 -17.53
N PHE A 79 10.95 24.29 -17.72
CA PHE A 79 10.54 23.17 -18.56
C PHE A 79 10.33 21.89 -17.76
N GLY A 80 9.39 21.06 -18.24
CA GLY A 80 9.17 19.73 -17.69
C GLY A 80 10.31 18.77 -18.07
N ALA A 81 10.42 17.66 -17.32
CA ALA A 81 11.53 16.72 -17.42
C ALA A 81 11.91 16.30 -18.85
N ARG A 82 10.92 16.05 -19.72
CA ARG A 82 11.15 15.67 -21.12
C ARG A 82 11.97 16.69 -21.92
N MET A 83 11.81 17.97 -21.63
CA MET A 83 12.48 19.05 -22.35
C MET A 83 13.79 19.49 -21.69
N LEU A 84 14.10 19.02 -20.48
CA LEU A 84 15.31 19.42 -19.78
C LEU A 84 16.58 18.90 -20.46
N GLU A 85 16.57 17.65 -20.91
CA GLU A 85 17.73 17.02 -21.57
C GLU A 85 18.13 17.79 -22.86
N PRO A 86 17.24 18.03 -23.85
CA PRO A 86 17.58 18.84 -25.02
C PRO A 86 18.05 20.27 -24.70
N ILE A 87 17.54 20.87 -23.62
CA ILE A 87 17.87 22.25 -23.25
C ILE A 87 19.24 22.33 -22.55
N ILE A 88 19.60 21.32 -21.77
CA ILE A 88 20.86 21.24 -21.05
C ILE A 88 21.99 20.84 -22.00
N GLU A 89 21.76 19.84 -22.85
CA GLU A 89 22.77 19.34 -23.78
C GLU A 89 22.99 20.28 -24.98
N GLY A 90 22.03 21.18 -25.24
CA GLY A 90 22.01 22.03 -26.41
C GLY A 90 21.60 21.24 -27.66
N PHE A 91 20.82 21.88 -28.52
CA PHE A 91 20.50 21.34 -29.84
C PHE A 91 21.75 21.26 -30.74
#